data_AF-A0A1G5J379-F1
#
_entry.id   AF-A0A1G5J379-F1
#
_cell.length_a   1.000
_cell.length_b   1.000
_cell.length_c   1.000
_cell.angle_alpha   90.00
_cell.angle_beta   90.00
_cell.angle_gamma   90.00
#
_symmetry.space_group_name_H-M   'P 1'
#
loop_
_entity.id
_entity.type
_entity.pdbx_description
1 polymer ?
#
loop_
_entity_poly.entity_id
_entity_poly.type
_entity_poly.pdbx_seq_one_letter_code
_entity_poly.pdbx_strand_id
1 'polypeptide(L)'
;MKIYLFFFIYVFGFLSAFSQVGINTSNPVSTLDINGNLSVKHVALTGAGSATNINDGVYISVNPSATNQEFKLPDPATVPGRVYFIRNVSSFTAKITMYGGVSKLFYFAKSWTGSSAQIYMYSSDSCGCTVADHPNNGNGYRSLIVLSDGSNWNVFN
;
A
#
# COMPACT_ATOMS: atom_id res chain seq x y z
N MET A 1 34.83 6.01 -47.13
CA MET A 1 33.51 5.85 -46.47
C MET A 1 33.42 4.65 -45.52
N LYS A 2 33.82 3.44 -45.93
CA LYS A 2 33.69 2.22 -45.09
C LYS A 2 34.42 2.29 -43.74
N ILE A 3 35.62 2.87 -43.67
CA ILE A 3 36.40 2.99 -42.43
C ILE A 3 35.75 3.92 -41.39
N TYR A 4 35.16 5.03 -41.84
CA TYR A 4 34.46 5.99 -40.97
C TYR A 4 33.16 5.40 -40.41
N LEU A 5 32.51 4.52 -41.19
CA LEU A 5 31.32 3.79 -40.74
C LEU A 5 31.64 2.78 -39.64
N PHE A 6 32.73 2.03 -39.77
CA PHE A 6 33.18 1.09 -38.72
C PHE A 6 33.58 1.82 -37.43
N PHE A 7 34.22 2.98 -37.56
CA PHE A 7 34.58 3.81 -36.40
C PHE A 7 33.33 4.36 -35.68
N PHE A 8 32.31 4.77 -36.44
CA PHE A 8 31.04 5.23 -35.89
C PHE A 8 30.32 4.12 -35.09
N ILE A 9 30.24 2.90 -35.63
CA ILE A 9 29.60 1.77 -34.94
C ILE A 9 30.38 1.37 -33.67
N TYR A 10 31.71 1.40 -33.72
CA TYR A 10 32.55 1.09 -32.56
C TYR A 10 32.34 2.10 -31.42
N VAL A 11 32.27 3.41 -31.71
CA VAL A 11 32.09 4.45 -30.68
C VAL A 11 30.69 4.40 -30.03
N PHE A 12 29.64 4.15 -30.82
CA PHE A 12 28.27 4.10 -30.30
C PHE A 12 27.86 2.73 -29.73
N GLY A 13 28.59 1.65 -30.08
CA GLY A 13 28.32 0.29 -29.60
C GLY A 13 28.66 0.03 -28.13
N PHE A 14 29.43 0.92 -27.48
CA PHE A 14 29.78 0.84 -26.05
C PHE A 14 28.97 1.78 -25.15
N LEU A 15 27.98 2.51 -25.69
CA LEU A 15 27.08 3.34 -24.87
C LEU A 15 26.06 2.44 -24.17
N SER A 16 26.43 1.91 -23.01
CA SER A 16 25.48 1.26 -22.10
C SER A 16 24.55 2.32 -21.50
N ALA A 17 23.29 2.34 -21.93
CA ALA A 17 22.24 3.12 -21.27
C ALA A 17 21.92 2.48 -19.92
N PHE A 18 22.26 3.16 -18.82
CA PHE A 18 21.83 2.72 -17.49
C PHE A 18 20.32 2.89 -17.34
N SER A 19 19.61 1.86 -16.88
CA SER A 19 18.22 2.02 -16.43
C SER A 19 18.21 2.86 -15.15
N GLN A 20 17.53 4.01 -15.15
CA GLN A 20 17.40 4.85 -13.95
C GLN A 20 16.45 4.26 -12.91
N VAL A 21 15.55 3.35 -13.31
CA VAL A 21 14.65 2.66 -12.39
C VAL A 21 15.00 1.19 -12.26
N GLY A 22 15.14 0.76 -11.02
CA GLY A 22 15.57 -0.58 -10.64
C GLY A 22 14.48 -1.63 -10.64
N ILE A 23 13.85 -1.88 -11.79
CA ILE A 23 12.76 -2.88 -11.86
C ILE A 23 13.37 -4.29 -11.96
N ASN A 24 13.39 -5.00 -10.82
CA ASN A 24 13.70 -6.43 -10.67
C ASN A 24 15.06 -6.87 -11.28
N THR A 25 16.16 -6.20 -10.91
CA THR A 25 17.45 -6.37 -11.62
C THR A 25 18.69 -6.11 -10.78
N SER A 26 19.86 -6.50 -11.31
CA SER A 26 21.18 -6.54 -10.65
C SER A 26 22.03 -5.26 -10.79
N ASN A 27 21.48 -4.21 -11.38
CA ASN A 27 22.07 -2.86 -11.34
C ASN A 27 21.04 -1.77 -10.94
N PRO A 28 20.42 -1.85 -9.75
CA PRO A 28 19.88 -0.63 -9.15
C PRO A 28 20.09 -0.47 -7.65
N VAL A 29 20.48 0.75 -7.28
CA VAL A 29 20.59 1.27 -5.91
C VAL A 29 19.88 2.64 -5.80
N SER A 30 18.79 2.79 -6.58
CA SER A 30 17.87 3.95 -6.77
C SER A 30 18.40 5.06 -7.70
N THR A 31 17.61 5.68 -8.60
CA THR A 31 16.74 6.84 -8.31
C THR A 31 15.49 6.93 -9.21
N LEU A 32 14.33 7.16 -8.59
CA LEU A 32 13.12 7.61 -9.29
C LEU A 32 13.02 9.15 -9.16
N ASP A 33 13.22 9.87 -10.26
CA ASP A 33 13.04 11.32 -10.33
C ASP A 33 11.89 11.66 -11.29
N ILE A 34 10.94 12.48 -10.82
CA ILE A 34 9.77 12.92 -11.57
C ILE A 34 9.66 14.43 -11.40
N ASN A 35 10.01 15.17 -12.45
CA ASN A 35 9.85 16.62 -12.51
C ASN A 35 8.41 16.97 -12.97
N GLY A 36 7.43 16.48 -12.21
CA GLY A 36 6.00 16.54 -12.50
C GLY A 36 5.16 15.75 -11.49
N ASN A 37 3.92 15.43 -11.83
CA ASN A 37 3.03 14.67 -10.93
C ASN A 37 3.18 13.16 -11.14
N LEU A 38 3.20 12.38 -10.05
CA LEU A 38 3.05 10.92 -10.07
C LEU A 38 1.58 10.55 -9.82
N SER A 39 0.90 10.06 -10.85
CA SER A 39 -0.41 9.40 -10.69
C SER A 39 -0.20 7.90 -10.52
N VAL A 40 -0.71 7.35 -9.42
CA VAL A 40 -0.70 5.91 -9.15
C VAL A 40 -2.06 5.29 -9.43
N LYS A 41 -2.10 3.99 -9.69
CA LYS A 41 -3.36 3.28 -9.97
C LYS A 41 -4.32 3.40 -8.79
N HIS A 42 -5.49 3.99 -9.08
CA HIS A 42 -6.64 4.07 -8.18
C HIS A 42 -7.57 2.87 -8.40
N VAL A 43 -8.03 2.27 -7.30
CA VAL A 43 -9.03 1.20 -7.32
C VAL A 43 -10.11 1.51 -6.30
N ALA A 44 -11.37 1.42 -6.71
CA ALA A 44 -12.51 1.46 -5.81
C ALA A 44 -13.05 0.05 -5.59
N LEU A 45 -13.14 -0.38 -4.33
CA LEU A 45 -13.62 -1.69 -3.94
C LEU A 45 -14.94 -1.54 -3.19
N THR A 46 -16.00 -2.11 -3.74
CA THR A 46 -17.28 -2.24 -3.05
C THR A 46 -17.25 -3.50 -2.21
N GLY A 47 -17.63 -3.40 -0.93
CA GLY A 47 -17.66 -4.57 -0.07
C GLY A 47 -18.72 -5.59 -0.53
N ALA A 48 -18.48 -6.87 -0.25
CA ALA A 48 -19.44 -7.97 -0.42
C ALA A 48 -19.75 -8.71 0.90
N GLY A 49 -20.67 -9.69 0.89
CA GLY A 49 -20.97 -10.53 2.06
C GLY A 49 -19.79 -11.39 2.52
N SER A 50 -18.80 -11.61 1.65
CA SER A 50 -17.49 -12.20 1.97
C SER A 50 -16.39 -11.14 1.96
N ALA A 51 -15.23 -11.47 2.52
CA ALA A 51 -14.06 -10.60 2.48
C ALA A 51 -13.70 -10.20 1.04
N THR A 52 -13.49 -8.90 0.82
CA THR A 52 -13.13 -8.32 -0.48
C THR A 52 -11.61 -8.12 -0.54
N ASN A 53 -10.93 -8.71 -1.52
CA ASN A 53 -9.47 -8.69 -1.57
C ASN A 53 -8.93 -7.36 -2.11
N ILE A 54 -7.85 -6.87 -1.50
CA ILE A 54 -7.05 -5.74 -1.96
C ILE A 54 -5.80 -6.31 -2.64
N ASN A 55 -5.88 -6.68 -3.92
CA ASN A 55 -4.77 -7.33 -4.64
C ASN A 55 -4.19 -6.49 -5.79
N ASP A 56 -4.73 -5.30 -6.02
CA ASP A 56 -4.39 -4.43 -7.15
C ASP A 56 -4.52 -2.95 -6.76
N GLY A 57 -3.76 -2.09 -7.44
CA GLY A 57 -3.70 -0.64 -7.17
C GLY A 57 -2.70 -0.24 -6.08
N VAL A 58 -2.59 1.08 -5.89
CA VAL A 58 -1.78 1.72 -4.83
C VAL A 58 -2.67 2.60 -3.98
N TYR A 59 -3.55 3.40 -4.59
CA TYR A 59 -4.59 4.13 -3.88
C TYR A 59 -5.90 3.33 -3.92
N ILE A 60 -6.40 2.94 -2.77
CA ILE A 60 -7.56 2.07 -2.61
C ILE A 60 -8.67 2.83 -1.90
N SER A 61 -9.79 3.04 -2.58
CA SER A 61 -11.04 3.49 -1.98
C SER A 61 -11.86 2.27 -1.57
N VAL A 62 -11.99 2.02 -0.26
CA VAL A 62 -12.89 0.99 0.25
C VAL A 62 -14.27 1.59 0.49
N ASN A 63 -15.29 0.93 -0.06
CA ASN A 63 -16.69 1.35 0.00
C ASN A 63 -17.53 0.21 0.59
N PRO A 64 -17.52 0.01 1.92
CA PRO A 64 -18.41 -0.94 2.56
C PRO A 64 -19.89 -0.57 2.34
N SER A 65 -20.71 -1.58 2.07
CA SER A 65 -22.18 -1.56 2.05
C SER A 65 -22.82 -1.89 3.40
N ALA A 66 -22.04 -2.34 4.39
CA ALA A 66 -22.48 -2.62 5.76
C ALA A 66 -21.35 -2.38 6.78
N THR A 67 -21.70 -2.14 8.04
CA THR A 67 -20.72 -1.92 9.13
C THR A 67 -19.83 -3.16 9.34
N ASN A 68 -18.54 -2.91 9.53
CA ASN A 68 -17.48 -3.91 9.76
C ASN A 68 -17.24 -4.87 8.59
N GLN A 69 -17.62 -4.47 7.38
CA GLN A 69 -17.38 -5.27 6.19
C GLN A 69 -15.89 -5.37 5.86
N GLU A 70 -15.48 -6.57 5.48
CA GLU A 70 -14.07 -6.96 5.46
C GLU A 70 -13.41 -6.67 4.12
N PHE A 71 -12.29 -5.95 4.16
CA PHE A 71 -11.35 -5.82 3.06
C PHE A 71 -10.02 -6.44 3.48
N LYS A 72 -9.44 -7.27 2.62
CA LYS A 72 -8.34 -8.16 2.99
C LYS A 72 -7.09 -7.87 2.17
N LEU A 73 -6.04 -7.47 2.85
CA LEU A 73 -4.69 -7.34 2.29
C LEU A 73 -4.08 -8.72 2.02
N PRO A 74 -3.17 -8.84 1.04
CA PRO A 74 -2.42 -10.08 0.81
C PRO A 74 -1.52 -10.41 1.99
N ASP A 75 -1.01 -11.64 2.00
CA ASP A 75 -0.01 -12.05 2.99
C ASP A 75 1.23 -11.17 2.81
N PRO A 76 1.66 -10.41 3.83
CA PRO A 76 2.80 -9.51 3.72
C PRO A 76 4.07 -10.24 3.29
N ALA A 77 4.24 -11.53 3.63
CA ALA A 77 5.39 -12.34 3.23
C ALA A 77 5.50 -12.57 1.72
N THR A 78 4.38 -12.48 0.99
CA THR A 78 4.34 -12.65 -0.47
C THR A 78 4.53 -11.33 -1.22
N VAL A 79 4.49 -10.19 -0.53
CA VAL A 79 4.55 -8.85 -1.12
C VAL A 79 5.47 -7.89 -0.35
N PRO A 80 6.73 -8.26 -0.05
CA PRO A 80 7.65 -7.36 0.67
C PRO A 80 7.81 -6.02 -0.07
N GLY A 81 7.80 -4.92 0.69
CA GLY A 81 7.94 -3.56 0.16
C GLY A 81 6.68 -2.97 -0.48
N ARG A 82 5.55 -3.71 -0.52
CA ARG A 82 4.31 -3.21 -1.10
C ARG A 82 3.68 -2.12 -0.25
N VAL A 83 3.23 -1.05 -0.90
CA VAL A 83 2.59 0.12 -0.27
C VAL A 83 1.15 0.26 -0.75
N TYR A 84 0.23 0.52 0.17
CA TYR A 84 -1.13 0.95 -0.14
C TYR A 84 -1.51 2.20 0.64
N PHE A 85 -2.17 3.12 -0.04
CA PHE A 85 -2.93 4.22 0.55
C PHE A 85 -4.40 3.80 0.55
N ILE A 86 -5.00 3.63 1.72
CA ILE A 86 -6.37 3.13 1.85
C ILE A 86 -7.25 4.21 2.45
N ARG A 87 -8.40 4.45 1.82
CA ARG A 87 -9.38 5.46 2.20
C ARG A 87 -10.76 4.81 2.31
N ASN A 88 -11.39 4.90 3.47
CA ASN A 88 -12.82 4.58 3.58
C ASN A 88 -13.65 5.76 3.03
N VAL A 89 -14.33 5.52 1.93
CA VAL A 89 -15.18 6.50 1.24
C VAL A 89 -16.67 6.36 1.58
N SER A 90 -17.02 5.35 2.37
CA SER A 90 -18.39 5.07 2.81
C SER A 90 -18.72 5.73 4.16
N SER A 91 -20.01 5.75 4.48
CA SER A 91 -20.56 6.03 5.81
C SER A 91 -20.57 4.79 6.72
N PHE A 92 -20.25 3.59 6.22
CA PHE A 92 -20.10 2.39 7.04
C PHE A 92 -18.65 2.16 7.47
N THR A 93 -18.42 1.54 8.62
CA THR A 93 -17.08 1.13 9.07
C THR A 93 -16.53 0.02 8.17
N ALA A 94 -15.33 0.18 7.63
CA ALA A 94 -14.61 -0.90 6.97
C ALA A 94 -13.70 -1.62 7.98
N LYS A 95 -13.55 -2.94 7.83
CA LYS A 95 -12.63 -3.76 8.62
C LYS A 95 -11.50 -4.23 7.71
N ILE A 96 -10.29 -3.73 7.93
CA ILE A 96 -9.09 -4.17 7.22
C ILE A 96 -8.49 -5.37 7.96
N THR A 97 -8.24 -6.43 7.21
CA THR A 97 -7.60 -7.67 7.68
C THR A 97 -6.52 -8.06 6.68
N MET A 98 -5.84 -9.18 6.93
CA MET A 98 -4.82 -9.73 6.03
C MET A 98 -4.93 -11.25 5.91
N TYR A 99 -4.38 -11.80 4.82
CA TYR A 99 -4.05 -13.22 4.75
C TYR A 99 -2.84 -13.53 5.67
N GLY A 100 -2.77 -14.75 6.20
CA GLY A 100 -1.65 -15.20 7.05
C GLY A 100 -1.99 -15.43 8.54
N GLY A 101 -3.22 -15.12 8.97
CA GLY A 101 -3.73 -15.48 10.30
C GLY A 101 -3.04 -14.77 11.48
N VAL A 102 -3.13 -15.37 12.68
CA VAL A 102 -2.69 -14.76 13.96
C VAL A 102 -1.18 -14.49 14.08
N SER A 103 -0.36 -15.04 13.17
CA SER A 103 1.09 -14.83 13.17
C SER A 103 1.52 -13.58 12.41
N LYS A 104 0.57 -12.86 11.80
CA LYS A 104 0.79 -11.65 11.01
C LYS A 104 -0.03 -10.52 11.63
N LEU A 105 0.61 -9.40 11.87
CA LEU A 105 -0.02 -8.29 12.58
C LEU A 105 0.18 -6.96 11.84
N PHE A 106 -0.71 -6.03 12.14
CA PHE A 106 -0.55 -4.62 11.89
C PHE A 106 0.25 -4.01 13.04
N TYR A 107 1.42 -3.44 12.75
CA TYR A 107 2.21 -2.67 13.70
C TYR A 107 2.03 -1.18 13.44
N PHE A 108 1.73 -0.40 14.47
CA PHE A 108 1.47 1.03 14.34
C PHE A 108 2.75 1.84 14.57
N ALA A 109 3.01 2.83 13.71
CA ALA A 109 4.27 3.61 13.69
C ALA A 109 4.69 4.24 15.04
N LYS A 110 3.75 4.45 15.97
CA LYS A 110 4.01 5.04 17.29
C LYS A 110 3.98 4.03 18.45
N SER A 111 3.99 2.72 18.17
CA SER A 111 3.92 1.70 19.21
C SER A 111 4.87 0.53 18.96
N TRP A 112 5.65 0.18 19.97
CA TRP A 112 6.60 -0.94 19.93
C TRP A 112 5.92 -2.29 20.24
N THR A 113 4.75 -2.26 20.89
CA THR A 113 3.96 -3.43 21.31
C THR A 113 2.53 -3.40 20.78
N GLY A 114 2.08 -2.24 20.28
CA GLY A 114 0.76 -2.05 19.68
C GLY A 114 0.69 -2.77 18.34
N SER A 115 0.14 -3.97 18.41
CA SER A 115 -0.09 -4.82 17.26
C SER A 115 -1.54 -5.26 17.22
N SER A 116 -2.09 -5.47 16.03
CA SER A 116 -3.48 -5.91 15.86
C SER A 116 -3.62 -6.83 14.67
N ALA A 117 -4.52 -7.81 14.74
CA ALA A 117 -4.89 -8.63 13.58
C ALA A 117 -5.84 -7.90 12.60
N GLN A 118 -6.38 -6.75 13.01
CA GLN A 118 -7.36 -5.99 12.23
C GLN A 118 -7.31 -4.49 12.50
N ILE A 119 -7.79 -3.71 11.53
CA ILE A 119 -7.96 -2.26 11.67
C ILE A 119 -9.41 -1.92 11.32
N TYR A 120 -10.07 -1.15 12.17
CA TYR A 120 -11.37 -0.58 11.86
C TYR A 120 -11.19 0.85 11.32
N MET A 121 -11.71 1.06 10.11
CA MET A 121 -11.75 2.35 9.44
C MET A 121 -13.16 2.93 9.54
N TYR A 122 -13.37 3.77 10.55
CA TYR A 122 -14.68 4.32 10.85
C TYR A 122 -15.10 5.38 9.84
N SER A 123 -16.41 5.52 9.60
CA SER A 123 -16.93 6.72 8.97
C SER A 123 -16.83 7.87 9.96
N SER A 124 -16.51 9.07 9.47
CA SER A 124 -16.24 10.22 10.32
C SER A 124 -17.46 10.68 11.16
N ASP A 125 -18.64 10.09 10.96
CA ASP A 125 -19.89 10.75 11.37
C ASP A 125 -20.91 9.83 12.11
N SER A 126 -20.64 8.53 12.37
CA SER A 126 -21.71 7.65 12.89
C SER A 126 -21.34 6.56 13.90
N CYS A 127 -20.13 6.57 14.48
CA CYS A 127 -19.81 5.56 15.48
C CYS A 127 -20.54 5.74 16.83
N GLY A 128 -21.27 6.86 17.05
CA GLY A 128 -21.89 7.17 18.36
C GLY A 128 -20.90 7.21 19.52
N CYS A 129 -19.60 7.18 19.20
CA CYS A 129 -18.54 6.93 20.13
C CYS A 129 -17.91 8.27 20.48
N THR A 130 -17.95 8.59 21.77
CA THR A 130 -17.29 9.80 22.26
C THR A 130 -15.79 9.61 22.08
N VAL A 131 -15.05 10.71 21.93
CA VAL A 131 -13.58 10.69 21.77
C VAL A 131 -12.89 9.85 22.86
N ALA A 132 -13.54 9.62 24.01
CA ALA A 132 -13.09 8.81 25.13
C ALA A 132 -13.15 7.28 24.94
N ASP A 133 -13.96 6.74 24.02
CA ASP A 133 -14.05 5.28 23.75
C ASP A 133 -12.87 4.77 22.90
N HIS A 134 -11.87 5.61 22.62
CA HIS A 134 -10.67 5.25 21.87
C HIS A 134 -9.40 5.51 22.70
N PRO A 135 -9.17 4.78 23.81
CA PRO A 135 -8.18 5.17 24.82
C PRO A 135 -6.72 5.12 24.35
N ASN A 136 -6.46 4.67 23.11
CA ASN A 136 -5.13 4.65 22.47
C ASN A 136 -5.15 5.04 20.98
N ASN A 137 -6.24 5.63 20.47
CA ASN A 137 -6.46 5.77 19.02
C ASN A 137 -7.17 7.10 18.69
N GLY A 138 -6.40 8.19 18.58
CA GLY A 138 -6.96 9.49 18.19
C GLY A 138 -7.59 9.42 16.80
N ASN A 139 -8.92 9.54 16.74
CA ASN A 139 -9.80 9.47 15.57
C ASN A 139 -9.72 8.15 14.78
N GLY A 140 -10.86 7.45 14.69
CA GLY A 140 -11.03 6.30 13.80
C GLY A 140 -10.44 6.52 12.40
N TYR A 141 -9.59 5.59 11.93
CA TYR A 141 -8.79 5.78 10.72
C TYR A 141 -9.65 5.82 9.47
N ARG A 142 -10.02 7.01 8.99
CA ARG A 142 -10.70 7.13 7.69
C ARG A 142 -9.73 6.97 6.51
N SER A 143 -8.45 7.21 6.74
CA SER A 143 -7.36 6.95 5.81
C SER A 143 -6.19 6.30 6.54
N LEU A 144 -5.41 5.47 5.85
CA LEU A 144 -4.15 4.95 6.35
C LEU A 144 -3.18 4.66 5.20
N ILE A 145 -1.90 4.57 5.52
CA ILE A 145 -0.88 4.01 4.65
C ILE A 145 -0.40 2.71 5.29
N VAL A 146 -0.36 1.62 4.52
CA VAL A 146 0.23 0.35 4.96
C VAL A 146 1.40 -0.04 4.09
N LEU A 147 2.47 -0.52 4.73
CA LEU A 147 3.70 -0.97 4.08
C LEU A 147 4.06 -2.38 4.56
N SER A 148 4.24 -3.32 3.64
CA SER A 148 4.71 -4.66 3.98
C SER A 148 6.22 -4.65 4.20
N ASP A 149 6.69 -5.18 5.33
CA ASP A 149 8.10 -5.43 5.59
C ASP A 149 8.55 -6.87 5.22
N GLY A 150 7.66 -7.63 4.57
CA GLY A 150 7.90 -9.04 4.25
C GLY A 150 7.56 -10.00 5.39
N SER A 151 7.09 -9.52 6.53
CA SER A 151 6.61 -10.33 7.64
C SER A 151 5.30 -9.84 8.23
N ASN A 152 5.06 -8.54 8.25
CA ASN A 152 3.93 -7.84 8.84
C ASN A 152 3.54 -6.63 7.99
N TRP A 153 2.42 -6.00 8.35
CA TRP A 153 2.02 -4.71 7.78
C TRP A 153 2.30 -3.59 8.78
N ASN A 154 3.07 -2.60 8.35
CA ASN A 154 3.34 -1.38 9.12
C ASN A 154 2.34 -0.30 8.75
N VAL A 155 1.68 0.29 9.76
CA VAL A 155 0.57 1.22 9.59
C VAL A 155 0.98 2.63 9.98
N PHE A 156 0.67 3.57 9.09
CA PHE A 156 0.85 5.00 9.27
C PHE A 156 -0.50 5.69 9.07
N ASN A 157 -0.78 6.71 9.89
CA ASN A 157 -2.09 7.34 10.05
C ASN A 157 -1.98 8.86 10.14
#